data_AF-A0A0P9HES6-F1
#
_entry.id   AF-A0A0P9HES6-F1
#
_cell.length_a   1.000
_cell.length_b   1.000
_cell.length_c   1.000
_cell.angle_alpha   90.00
_cell.angle_beta   90.00
_cell.angle_gamma   90.00
#
_symmetry.space_group_name_H-M   'P 1'
#
loop_
_entity.id
_entity.type
_entity.pdbx_description
1 polymer ?
#
loop_
_entity_poly.entity_id
_entity_poly.type
_entity_poly.pdbx_seq_one_letter_code
_entity_poly.pdbx_strand_id
1 'polypeptide(L)'
;MYTANMPIVGTHPEVDEERLIAAVINRKSPQSGYTSWDIRHTIVPTYRAVCTFVGLDAVMLIAQMLHETGNLASWWSQRPRRNPAGIGVTGRWRPWQPKDGRWERDGLIWREGVAFSSWEYTAIPAHAGRLLAYALPISDAILPAQYQLIMQALSVRSLPDHYRGIAPTWLGLVQTWAVSKVRPPVGQTYADTIAAIANQLMQ
;
A
#
# COMPACT_ATOMS: atom_id res chain seq x y z
N MET A 1 -0.90 -13.73 -15.87
CA MET A 1 0.04 -12.59 -15.92
C MET A 1 -0.72 -11.35 -15.46
N TYR A 2 -0.14 -10.57 -14.55
CA TYR A 2 -0.74 -9.34 -14.02
C TYR A 2 -0.69 -8.21 -15.05
N THR A 3 -1.73 -7.38 -15.09
CA THR A 3 -1.84 -6.22 -15.99
C THR A 3 -2.50 -5.03 -15.29
N ALA A 4 -2.29 -3.82 -15.80
CA ALA A 4 -2.89 -2.60 -15.26
C ALA A 4 -4.44 -2.60 -15.31
N ASN A 5 -5.05 -3.36 -16.21
CA ASN A 5 -6.50 -3.39 -16.38
C ASN A 5 -7.22 -4.36 -15.43
N MET A 6 -6.49 -5.12 -14.63
CA MET A 6 -7.11 -6.04 -13.68
C MET A 6 -7.98 -5.29 -12.66
N PRO A 7 -9.12 -5.87 -12.27
CA PRO A 7 -9.90 -5.33 -11.16
C PRO A 7 -9.08 -5.39 -9.87
N ILE A 8 -9.29 -4.43 -8.98
CA ILE A 8 -8.65 -4.42 -7.66
C ILE A 8 -9.31 -5.44 -6.72
N VAL A 9 -10.62 -5.59 -6.84
CA VAL A 9 -11.44 -6.54 -6.06
C VAL A 9 -11.90 -7.66 -6.99
N GLY A 10 -11.65 -8.91 -6.62
CA GLY A 10 -12.05 -10.05 -7.42
C GLY A 10 -11.33 -11.34 -7.03
N THR A 11 -11.56 -12.38 -7.82
CA THR A 11 -10.78 -13.62 -7.71
C THR A 11 -9.44 -13.43 -8.40
N HIS A 12 -8.38 -13.77 -7.68
CA HIS A 12 -7.01 -13.68 -8.16
C HIS A 12 -6.37 -15.07 -8.12
N PRO A 13 -5.37 -15.34 -9.00
CA PRO A 13 -4.70 -16.63 -9.01
C PRO A 13 -4.18 -16.99 -7.62
N GLU A 14 -4.35 -18.25 -7.21
CA GLU A 14 -3.67 -18.73 -6.01
C GLU A 14 -2.16 -18.65 -6.20
N VAL A 15 -1.48 -18.16 -5.17
CA VAL A 15 -0.03 -18.01 -5.14
C VAL A 15 0.52 -18.76 -3.95
N ASP A 16 1.52 -19.58 -4.24
CA ASP A 16 2.36 -20.23 -3.24
C ASP A 16 3.00 -19.17 -2.32
N GLU A 17 2.69 -19.25 -1.02
CA GLU A 17 3.13 -18.26 -0.03
C GLU A 17 4.64 -18.25 0.12
N GLU A 18 5.28 -19.42 0.12
CA GLU A 18 6.72 -19.55 0.29
C GLU A 18 7.49 -18.94 -0.88
N ARG A 19 6.99 -19.15 -2.10
CA ARG A 19 7.53 -18.52 -3.30
C ARG A 19 7.41 -17.00 -3.22
N LEU A 20 6.25 -16.49 -2.81
CA LEU A 20 6.04 -15.05 -2.66
C LEU A 20 6.95 -14.45 -1.57
N ILE A 21 7.09 -15.11 -0.43
CA ILE A 21 8.01 -14.73 0.64
C ILE A 21 9.44 -14.64 0.10
N ALA A 22 9.91 -15.68 -0.59
CA ALA A 22 11.26 -15.72 -1.16
C ALA A 22 11.48 -14.59 -2.16
N ALA A 23 10.52 -14.33 -3.05
CA ALA A 23 10.60 -13.25 -4.02
C ALA A 23 10.65 -11.86 -3.36
N VAL A 24 9.85 -11.62 -2.31
CA VAL A 24 9.87 -10.37 -1.55
C VAL A 24 11.19 -10.20 -0.79
N ILE A 25 11.74 -11.26 -0.20
CA ILE A 25 13.07 -11.24 0.45
C ILE A 25 14.15 -10.86 -0.57
N ASN A 26 14.15 -11.48 -1.75
CA ASN A 26 15.14 -11.22 -2.80
C ASN A 26 15.03 -9.81 -3.37
N ARG A 27 13.82 -9.26 -3.43
CA ARG A 27 13.57 -7.91 -3.94
C ARG A 27 13.84 -6.81 -2.91
N LYS A 28 13.69 -7.10 -1.60
CA LYS A 28 13.90 -6.15 -0.51
C LYS A 28 15.24 -5.44 -0.67
N SER A 29 15.24 -4.12 -0.54
CA SER A 29 16.48 -3.33 -0.56
C SER A 29 17.46 -3.79 0.55
N PRO A 30 18.78 -3.81 0.27
CA PRO A 30 19.80 -4.01 1.31
C PRO A 30 19.79 -2.94 2.40
N GLN A 31 19.30 -1.73 2.10
CA GLN A 31 19.18 -0.62 3.05
C GLN A 31 17.91 -0.71 3.92
N SER A 32 17.04 -1.67 3.64
CA SER A 32 15.85 -1.93 4.46
C SER A 32 16.24 -2.46 5.84
N GLY A 33 15.69 -1.86 6.90
CA GLY A 33 15.82 -2.34 8.28
C GLY A 33 14.93 -3.55 8.61
N TYR A 34 14.26 -4.15 7.61
CA TYR A 34 13.48 -5.37 7.78
C TYR A 34 14.32 -6.61 7.47
N THR A 35 14.17 -7.61 8.33
CA THR A 35 14.84 -8.91 8.20
C THR A 35 14.01 -9.86 7.35
N SER A 36 14.62 -10.96 6.90
CA SER A 36 13.88 -12.07 6.28
C SER A 36 12.82 -12.65 7.22
N TRP A 37 13.07 -12.59 8.54
CA TRP A 37 12.09 -13.00 9.55
C TRP A 37 10.84 -12.11 9.49
N ASP A 38 11.02 -10.78 9.43
CA ASP A 38 9.92 -9.81 9.36
C ASP A 38 9.04 -10.03 8.12
N ILE A 39 9.67 -10.32 6.98
CA ILE A 39 8.94 -10.59 5.73
C ILE A 39 8.15 -11.89 5.85
N ARG A 40 8.82 -12.95 6.31
CA ARG A 40 8.29 -14.32 6.37
C ARG A 40 7.18 -14.50 7.40
N HIS A 41 7.26 -13.82 8.54
CA HIS A 41 6.35 -14.09 9.68
C HIS A 41 5.38 -12.94 9.97
N THR A 42 5.50 -11.82 9.28
CA THR A 42 4.63 -10.66 9.53
C THR A 42 4.14 -10.06 8.22
N ILE A 43 5.03 -9.49 7.41
CA ILE A 43 4.58 -8.63 6.30
C ILE A 43 3.80 -9.42 5.25
N VAL A 44 4.38 -10.48 4.68
CA VAL A 44 3.72 -11.25 3.61
C VAL A 44 2.51 -12.04 4.13
N PRO A 45 2.58 -12.78 5.25
CA PRO A 45 1.41 -13.49 5.78
C PRO A 45 0.25 -12.55 6.10
N THR A 46 0.50 -11.38 6.69
CA THR A 46 -0.59 -10.43 6.97
C THR A 46 -1.21 -9.88 5.69
N TYR A 47 -0.40 -9.53 4.67
CA TYR A 47 -0.96 -9.12 3.38
C TYR A 47 -1.84 -10.21 2.79
N ARG A 48 -1.40 -11.47 2.78
CA ARG A 48 -2.21 -12.59 2.29
C ARG A 48 -3.52 -12.73 3.08
N ALA A 49 -3.43 -12.80 4.40
CA ALA A 49 -4.61 -12.96 5.25
C ALA A 49 -5.64 -11.85 5.05
N VAL A 50 -5.21 -10.59 5.06
CA VAL A 50 -6.11 -9.44 4.84
C VAL A 50 -6.69 -9.46 3.44
N CYS A 51 -5.88 -9.72 2.42
CA CYS A 51 -6.34 -9.72 1.03
C CYS A 51 -7.34 -10.84 0.75
N THR A 52 -7.06 -12.07 1.20
CA THR A 52 -7.99 -13.20 1.10
C THR A 52 -9.32 -12.89 1.79
N PHE A 53 -9.29 -12.28 2.98
CA PHE A 53 -10.49 -11.97 3.74
C PHE A 53 -11.41 -10.94 3.06
N VAL A 54 -10.86 -10.02 2.27
CA VAL A 54 -11.61 -8.92 1.65
C VAL A 54 -11.70 -8.99 0.12
N GLY A 55 -11.16 -10.05 -0.50
CA GLY A 55 -11.19 -10.27 -1.94
C GLY A 55 -10.26 -9.36 -2.74
N LEU A 56 -9.08 -9.03 -2.19
CA LEU A 56 -8.00 -8.32 -2.89
C LEU A 56 -6.94 -9.28 -3.41
N ASP A 57 -6.18 -8.83 -4.40
CA ASP A 57 -4.96 -9.50 -4.86
C ASP A 57 -3.78 -9.19 -3.94
N ALA A 58 -3.30 -10.20 -3.20
CA ALA A 58 -2.15 -10.03 -2.31
C ALA A 58 -0.86 -9.68 -3.07
N VAL A 59 -0.64 -10.22 -4.26
CA VAL A 59 0.59 -9.97 -5.03
C VAL A 59 0.61 -8.55 -5.55
N MET A 60 -0.50 -8.06 -6.12
CA MET A 60 -0.57 -6.69 -6.60
C MET A 60 -0.48 -5.67 -5.45
N LEU A 61 -1.10 -5.94 -4.30
CA LEU A 61 -1.00 -5.05 -3.13
C LEU A 61 0.42 -5.03 -2.53
N ILE A 62 1.09 -6.17 -2.47
CA ILE A 62 2.51 -6.25 -2.07
C ILE A 62 3.40 -5.54 -3.09
N ALA A 63 3.12 -5.69 -4.40
CA ALA A 63 3.86 -5.01 -5.45
C ALA A 63 3.71 -3.48 -5.35
N GLN A 64 2.51 -2.98 -5.07
CA GLN A 64 2.27 -1.58 -4.76
C GLN A 64 3.08 -1.14 -3.55
N MET A 65 3.04 -1.88 -2.44
CA MET A 65 3.83 -1.57 -1.24
C MET A 65 5.33 -1.50 -1.56
N LEU A 66 5.87 -2.44 -2.35
CA LEU A 66 7.28 -2.44 -2.73
C LEU A 66 7.62 -1.24 -3.62
N HIS A 67 6.73 -0.85 -4.54
CA HIS A 67 6.91 0.35 -5.34
C HIS A 67 6.95 1.62 -4.47
N GLU A 68 5.93 1.82 -3.63
CA GLU A 68 5.75 3.02 -2.80
C GLU A 68 6.85 3.19 -1.74
N THR A 69 7.41 2.08 -1.27
CA THR A 69 8.44 2.08 -0.22
C THR A 69 9.86 2.01 -0.76
N GLY A 70 10.05 1.96 -2.08
CA GLY A 70 11.38 1.71 -2.67
C GLY A 70 11.97 0.38 -2.18
N ASN A 71 11.20 -0.70 -2.32
CA ASN A 71 11.50 -2.04 -1.81
C ASN A 71 11.81 -2.05 -0.29
N LEU A 72 10.93 -1.44 0.51
CA LEU A 72 11.04 -1.30 1.96
C LEU A 72 12.27 -0.51 2.43
N ALA A 73 12.82 0.41 1.63
CA ALA A 73 13.97 1.25 1.98
C ALA A 73 13.58 2.65 2.49
N SER A 74 12.42 3.16 2.09
CA SER A 74 11.95 4.51 2.42
C SER A 74 12.00 4.78 3.91
N TRP A 75 12.39 6.00 4.29
CA TRP A 75 12.39 6.46 5.68
C TRP A 75 11.02 6.26 6.33
N TRP A 76 9.95 6.55 5.58
CA TRP A 76 8.56 6.38 6.03
C TRP A 76 8.18 4.90 6.21
N SER A 77 8.76 3.98 5.45
CA SER A 77 8.52 2.55 5.64
C SER A 77 9.33 1.96 6.80
N GLN A 78 10.43 2.59 7.24
CA GLN A 78 11.25 2.07 8.34
C GLN A 78 10.54 2.18 9.69
N ARG A 79 10.91 1.30 10.63
CA ARG A 79 10.53 1.42 12.05
C ARG A 79 11.03 2.76 12.62
N PRO A 80 10.25 3.44 13.48
CA PRO A 80 8.94 3.04 14.00
C PRO A 80 7.74 3.38 13.09
N ARG A 81 7.95 4.05 11.95
CA ARG A 81 6.88 4.62 11.10
C ARG A 81 6.05 3.59 10.32
N ARG A 82 6.69 2.57 9.73
CA ARG A 82 6.00 1.44 9.05
C ARG A 82 4.92 1.85 8.03
N ASN A 83 5.10 2.96 7.32
CA ASN A 83 4.12 3.44 6.35
C ASN A 83 4.28 2.71 5.01
N PRO A 84 3.29 1.91 4.57
CA PRO A 84 3.43 0.98 3.44
C PRO A 84 3.22 1.64 2.08
N ALA A 85 2.61 2.84 2.04
CA ALA A 85 2.11 3.42 0.81
C ALA A 85 2.09 4.96 0.84
N GLY A 86 3.01 5.57 1.58
CA GLY A 86 3.09 7.03 1.71
C GLY A 86 1.81 7.69 2.27
N ILE A 87 1.03 6.97 3.08
CA ILE A 87 -0.27 7.43 3.57
C ILE A 87 -0.09 8.71 4.38
N GLY A 88 -0.74 9.79 3.93
CA GLY A 88 -0.67 11.11 4.56
C GLY A 88 0.66 11.85 4.37
N VAL A 89 1.63 11.28 3.63
CA VAL A 89 2.91 11.94 3.38
C VAL A 89 2.71 13.07 2.37
N THR A 90 3.01 14.30 2.77
CA THR A 90 2.79 15.49 1.92
C THR A 90 4.10 16.10 1.38
N GLY A 91 5.25 15.64 1.88
CA GLY A 91 6.55 16.25 1.63
C GLY A 91 6.81 17.53 2.44
N ARG A 92 5.83 18.00 3.23
CA ARG A 92 6.02 19.14 4.11
C ARG A 92 6.94 18.78 5.27
N TRP A 93 7.80 19.73 5.61
CA TRP A 93 8.64 19.65 6.81
C TRP A 93 8.58 20.94 7.61
N ARG A 94 8.92 20.84 8.90
CA ARG A 94 9.00 21.95 9.87
C ARG A 94 10.19 21.74 10.81
N PRO A 95 10.88 22.80 11.28
CA PRO A 95 11.93 22.65 12.28
C PRO A 95 11.40 22.52 13.72
N TRP A 96 10.08 22.66 13.94
CA TRP A 96 9.40 22.44 15.22
C TRP A 96 8.22 21.49 15.04
N GLN A 97 7.76 20.85 16.13
CA GLN A 97 6.60 19.97 16.10
C GLN A 97 5.33 20.80 15.87
N PRO A 98 4.54 20.54 14.81
CA PRO A 98 3.28 21.24 14.60
C PRO A 98 2.21 20.78 15.59
N LYS A 99 1.26 21.69 15.90
CA LYS A 99 0.14 21.41 16.81
C LYS A 99 -0.88 20.44 16.19
N ASP A 100 -1.10 20.57 14.88
CA ASP A 100 -2.11 19.84 14.14
C ASP A 100 -1.50 18.94 13.08
N GLY A 101 -2.24 17.90 12.70
CA GLY A 101 -1.82 16.90 11.73
C GLY A 101 -0.99 15.78 12.34
N ARG A 102 -0.46 14.90 11.49
CA ARG A 102 0.36 13.77 11.90
C ARG A 102 1.78 14.00 11.40
N TRP A 103 2.74 13.98 12.32
CA TRP A 103 4.12 14.38 12.06
C TRP A 103 5.09 13.46 12.78
N GLU A 104 6.17 13.12 12.10
CA GLU A 104 7.23 12.26 12.62
C GLU A 104 8.56 13.00 12.63
N ARG A 105 9.32 12.82 13.71
CA ARG A 105 10.61 13.48 13.90
C ARG A 105 11.70 12.79 13.07
N ASP A 106 12.42 13.57 12.27
CA ASP A 106 13.58 13.18 11.47
C ASP A 106 14.78 14.06 11.85
N GLY A 107 15.57 13.63 12.84
CA GLY A 107 16.65 14.43 13.40
C GLY A 107 16.16 15.77 13.97
N LEU A 108 16.50 16.86 13.28
CA LEU A 108 16.16 18.24 13.65
C LEU A 108 14.89 18.77 12.95
N ILE A 109 14.26 17.98 12.08
CA ILE A 109 13.03 18.37 11.39
C ILE A 109 11.86 17.43 11.74
N TRP A 110 10.65 17.88 11.45
CA TRP A 110 9.41 17.14 11.53
C TRP A 110 8.85 16.99 10.13
N ARG A 111 8.46 15.79 9.73
CA ARG A 111 7.85 15.49 8.42
C ARG A 111 6.40 15.10 8.58
N GLU A 112 5.52 15.66 7.75
CA GLU A 112 4.09 15.33 7.78
C GLU A 112 3.83 13.97 7.14
N GLY A 113 3.11 13.10 7.85
CA GLY A 113 2.74 11.76 7.41
C GLY A 113 2.27 10.87 8.56
N VAL A 114 1.74 9.70 8.20
CA VAL A 114 1.23 8.74 9.18
C VAL A 114 2.33 7.75 9.58
N ALA A 115 2.51 7.54 10.88
CA ALA A 115 3.18 6.37 11.42
C ALA A 115 2.18 5.32 11.92
N PHE A 116 2.60 4.06 11.85
CA PHE A 116 1.83 2.89 12.24
C PHE A 116 2.60 2.09 13.28
N SER A 117 1.94 1.75 14.38
CA SER A 117 2.54 1.03 15.50
C SER A 117 2.90 -0.42 15.13
N SER A 118 2.14 -1.03 14.22
CA SER A 118 2.34 -2.41 13.75
C SER A 118 2.05 -2.55 12.25
N TRP A 119 2.84 -3.38 11.58
CA TRP A 119 2.53 -3.83 10.22
C TRP A 119 1.19 -4.55 10.19
N GLU A 120 1.03 -5.51 11.09
CA GLU A 120 -0.10 -6.44 11.10
C GLU A 120 -1.42 -5.76 11.42
N TYR A 121 -1.46 -4.98 12.51
CA TYR A 121 -2.73 -4.47 13.05
C TYR A 121 -3.12 -3.09 12.51
N THR A 122 -2.16 -2.33 11.98
CA THR A 122 -2.42 -0.91 11.64
C THR A 122 -1.97 -0.52 10.24
N ALA A 123 -0.77 -0.90 9.79
CA ALA A 123 -0.24 -0.45 8.51
C ALA A 123 -0.91 -1.15 7.32
N ILE A 124 -0.90 -2.49 7.32
CA ILE A 124 -1.47 -3.29 6.23
C ILE A 124 -2.99 -3.10 6.15
N PRO A 125 -3.75 -3.14 7.26
CA PRO A 125 -5.17 -2.81 7.24
C PRO A 125 -5.47 -1.42 6.67
N ALA A 126 -4.67 -0.41 7.01
CA ALA A 126 -4.84 0.94 6.47
C ALA A 126 -4.54 1.01 4.95
N HIS A 127 -3.53 0.27 4.48
CA HIS A 127 -3.22 0.19 3.05
C HIS A 127 -4.35 -0.49 2.27
N ALA A 128 -4.72 -1.71 2.67
CA ALA A 128 -5.76 -2.49 2.02
C ALA A 128 -7.13 -1.78 2.07
N GLY A 129 -7.52 -1.24 3.22
CA GLY A 129 -8.77 -0.52 3.38
C GLY A 129 -8.84 0.77 2.55
N ARG A 130 -7.71 1.49 2.40
CA ARG A 130 -7.67 2.66 1.53
C ARG A 130 -7.80 2.26 0.07
N LEU A 131 -7.15 1.17 -0.36
CA LEU A 131 -7.29 0.65 -1.72
C LEU A 131 -8.73 0.23 -2.01
N LEU A 132 -9.38 -0.49 -1.09
CA LEU A 132 -10.81 -0.82 -1.18
C LEU A 132 -11.68 0.43 -1.31
N ALA A 133 -11.37 1.51 -0.59
CA ALA A 133 -12.15 2.74 -0.65
C ALA A 133 -12.13 3.36 -2.06
N TYR A 134 -10.99 3.31 -2.75
CA TYR A 134 -10.88 3.74 -4.15
C TYR A 134 -11.60 2.80 -5.12
N ALA A 135 -11.60 1.50 -4.84
CA ALA A 135 -12.17 0.48 -5.72
C ALA A 135 -13.69 0.31 -5.61
N LEU A 136 -14.25 0.52 -4.42
CA LEU A 136 -15.66 0.24 -4.13
C LEU A 136 -16.47 1.52 -3.90
N PRO A 137 -17.57 1.72 -4.65
CA PRO A 137 -18.49 2.84 -4.42
C PRO A 137 -19.22 2.66 -3.08
N ILE A 138 -19.70 3.75 -2.50
CA ILE A 138 -20.61 3.69 -1.34
C ILE A 138 -21.90 3.01 -1.80
N SER A 139 -22.16 1.80 -1.32
CA SER A 139 -23.35 1.01 -1.69
C SER A 139 -23.60 -0.12 -0.68
N ASP A 140 -24.83 -0.64 -0.69
CA ASP A 140 -25.25 -1.79 0.14
C ASP A 140 -24.62 -3.12 -0.33
N ALA A 141 -23.95 -3.13 -1.49
CA ALA A 141 -23.25 -4.30 -2.01
C ALA A 141 -21.86 -4.51 -1.38
N ILE A 142 -21.34 -3.54 -0.60
CA ILE A 142 -20.05 -3.70 0.09
C ILE A 142 -20.18 -4.77 1.17
N LEU A 143 -19.24 -5.73 1.19
CA LEU A 143 -19.20 -6.75 2.24
C LEU A 143 -18.87 -6.13 3.61
N PRO A 144 -19.44 -6.63 4.72
CA PRO A 144 -19.16 -6.09 6.06
C PRO A 144 -17.66 -6.02 6.39
N ALA A 145 -16.89 -7.03 5.99
CA ALA A 145 -15.43 -7.08 6.14
C ALA A 145 -14.71 -5.95 5.36
N GLN A 146 -15.13 -5.69 4.12
CA GLN A 146 -14.59 -4.61 3.30
C GLN A 146 -14.95 -3.25 3.91
N TYR A 147 -16.20 -3.07 4.36
CA TYR A 147 -16.66 -1.85 4.99
C TYR A 147 -15.86 -1.53 6.26
N GLN A 148 -15.67 -2.51 7.14
CA GLN A 148 -14.88 -2.34 8.36
C GLN A 148 -13.44 -1.90 8.05
N LEU A 149 -12.80 -2.54 7.07
CA LEU A 149 -11.42 -2.22 6.69
C LEU A 149 -11.31 -0.82 6.06
N ILE A 150 -12.28 -0.44 5.21
CA ILE A 150 -12.41 0.92 4.67
C ILE A 150 -12.51 1.93 5.81
N MET A 151 -13.44 1.73 6.74
CA MET A 151 -13.67 2.67 7.84
C MET A 151 -12.42 2.83 8.73
N GLN A 152 -11.72 1.73 9.02
CA GLN A 152 -10.44 1.76 9.70
C GLN A 152 -9.42 2.62 8.93
N ALA A 153 -9.23 2.38 7.65
CA ALA A 153 -8.30 3.16 6.83
C ALA A 153 -8.68 4.64 6.72
N LEU A 154 -9.98 4.96 6.61
CA LEU A 154 -10.45 6.34 6.50
C LEU A 154 -10.35 7.11 7.83
N SER A 155 -10.42 6.42 8.98
CA SER A 155 -10.10 7.03 10.28
C SER A 155 -8.61 7.39 10.44
N VAL A 156 -7.74 6.68 9.73
CA VAL A 156 -6.30 7.00 9.66
C VAL A 156 -6.10 8.25 8.78
N ARG A 157 -6.69 8.25 7.58
CA ARG A 157 -6.65 9.39 6.66
C ARG A 157 -7.93 9.42 5.86
N SER A 158 -8.73 10.47 6.06
CA SER A 158 -9.97 10.66 5.31
C SER A 158 -9.74 10.63 3.79
N LEU A 159 -10.78 10.20 3.08
CA LEU A 159 -10.86 10.24 1.62
C LEU A 159 -12.17 10.94 1.29
N PRO A 160 -12.15 12.03 0.49
CA PRO A 160 -13.38 12.68 0.04
C PRO A 160 -14.31 11.69 -0.69
N ASP A 161 -15.62 11.83 -0.50
CA ASP A 161 -16.60 10.86 -1.00
C ASP A 161 -16.57 10.69 -2.53
N HIS A 162 -16.21 11.74 -3.29
CA HIS A 162 -16.09 11.65 -4.74
C HIS A 162 -14.94 10.77 -5.24
N TYR A 163 -14.00 10.38 -4.36
CA TYR A 163 -12.98 9.38 -4.70
C TYR A 163 -13.42 7.94 -4.41
N ARG A 164 -14.59 7.74 -3.76
CA ARG A 164 -15.09 6.39 -3.47
C ARG A 164 -15.51 5.68 -4.75
N GLY A 165 -14.93 4.52 -5.02
CA GLY A 165 -15.25 3.71 -6.21
C GLY A 165 -14.78 4.29 -7.55
N ILE A 166 -13.98 5.36 -7.55
CA ILE A 166 -13.52 6.01 -8.79
C ILE A 166 -12.47 5.17 -9.55
N ALA A 167 -11.84 4.21 -8.88
CA ALA A 167 -10.74 3.42 -9.42
C ALA A 167 -10.98 1.92 -9.17
N PRO A 168 -11.93 1.28 -9.89
CA PRO A 168 -12.21 -0.16 -9.74
C PRO A 168 -11.09 -1.06 -10.29
N THR A 169 -10.20 -0.51 -11.12
CA THR A 169 -9.03 -1.21 -11.70
C THR A 169 -7.73 -0.53 -11.26
N TRP A 170 -6.62 -1.24 -11.36
CA TRP A 170 -5.29 -0.69 -11.05
C TRP A 170 -4.95 0.53 -11.92
N LEU A 171 -5.35 0.52 -13.20
CA LEU A 171 -5.22 1.68 -14.10
C LEU A 171 -5.99 2.89 -13.58
N GLY A 172 -7.15 2.69 -12.95
CA GLY A 172 -7.93 3.76 -12.34
C GLY A 172 -7.22 4.48 -11.18
N LEU A 173 -6.21 3.85 -10.56
CA LEU A 173 -5.40 4.47 -9.50
C LEU A 173 -4.46 5.55 -10.04
N VAL A 174 -4.19 5.54 -11.34
CA VAL A 174 -3.39 6.56 -12.02
C VAL A 174 -4.11 7.90 -11.88
N GLN A 175 -3.43 8.91 -11.32
CA GLN A 175 -3.98 10.25 -11.01
C GLN A 175 -5.02 10.34 -9.89
N THR A 176 -5.42 9.24 -9.24
CA THR A 176 -6.38 9.26 -8.11
C THR A 176 -5.71 8.89 -6.79
N TRP A 177 -4.91 7.81 -6.79
CA TRP A 177 -4.03 7.43 -5.69
C TRP A 177 -2.67 8.12 -5.83
N ALA A 178 -2.02 7.88 -6.97
CA ALA A 178 -0.72 8.43 -7.30
C ALA A 178 -0.91 9.61 -8.25
N VAL A 179 -0.89 10.83 -7.70
CA VAL A 179 -0.75 12.04 -8.50
C VAL A 179 0.75 12.19 -8.81
N SER A 180 1.23 11.45 -9.82
CA SER A 180 2.62 11.55 -10.20
C SER A 180 2.92 12.97 -10.68
N LYS A 181 3.85 13.65 -10.01
CA LYS A 181 4.42 14.92 -10.48
C LYS A 181 5.49 14.73 -11.56
N VAL A 182 5.88 13.47 -11.82
CA VAL A 182 6.91 13.10 -12.78
C VAL A 182 6.27 12.29 -13.89
N ARG A 183 6.51 12.67 -15.15
CA ARG A 183 6.04 11.91 -16.31
C ARG A 183 6.73 10.54 -16.29
N PRO A 184 5.99 9.43 -16.26
CA PRO A 184 6.62 8.12 -16.37
C PRO A 184 7.26 7.95 -17.76
N PRO A 185 8.15 6.96 -17.95
CA PRO A 185 8.67 6.62 -19.27
C PRO A 185 7.53 6.55 -20.30
N VAL A 186 7.78 6.97 -21.54
CA VAL A 186 6.77 6.92 -22.60
C VAL A 186 6.21 5.51 -22.71
N GLY A 187 4.89 5.37 -22.52
CA GLY A 187 4.20 4.08 -22.58
C GLY A 187 4.15 3.26 -21.28
N GLN A 188 4.58 3.79 -20.14
CA GLN A 188 4.45 3.11 -18.85
C GLN A 188 3.64 3.95 -17.86
N THR A 189 2.62 3.37 -17.23
CA THR A 189 1.85 4.01 -16.16
C THR A 189 2.29 3.51 -14.78
N TYR A 190 1.84 4.18 -13.71
CA TYR A 190 1.97 3.68 -12.35
C TYR A 190 1.45 2.24 -12.18
N ALA A 191 0.29 1.95 -12.78
CA ALA A 191 -0.32 0.63 -12.75
C ALA A 191 0.52 -0.42 -13.51
N ASP A 192 1.14 -0.04 -14.64
CA ASP A 192 2.05 -0.93 -15.37
C ASP A 192 3.30 -1.26 -14.56
N THR A 193 3.83 -0.29 -13.79
CA THR A 193 4.95 -0.55 -12.89
C THR A 193 4.57 -1.55 -11.79
N ILE A 194 3.40 -1.40 -11.18
CA ILE A 194 2.91 -2.37 -10.18
C ILE A 194 2.75 -3.75 -10.80
N ALA A 195 2.10 -3.85 -11.96
CA ALA A 195 1.92 -5.11 -12.66
C ALA A 195 3.26 -5.77 -13.03
N ALA A 196 4.26 -4.99 -13.45
CA ALA A 196 5.60 -5.48 -13.73
C ALA A 196 6.28 -6.06 -12.48
N ILE A 197 6.16 -5.37 -11.33
CA ILE A 197 6.67 -5.87 -10.05
C ILE A 197 5.94 -7.15 -9.66
N ALA A 198 4.61 -7.19 -9.74
CA ALA A 198 3.82 -8.36 -9.43
C ALA A 198 4.21 -9.57 -10.30
N ASN A 199 4.42 -9.37 -11.60
CA ASN A 199 4.90 -10.43 -12.49
C ASN A 199 6.31 -10.91 -12.13
N GLN A 200 7.21 -10.02 -11.68
CA GLN A 200 8.53 -10.41 -11.19
C GLN A 200 8.48 -11.20 -9.87
N LEU A 201 7.49 -10.93 -9.00
CA LEU A 201 7.29 -11.72 -7.78
C LEU A 201 6.80 -13.15 -8.06
N MET A 202 6.26 -13.38 -9.26
CA MET A 202 5.71 -14.67 -9.70
C MET A 202 6.61 -15.46 -10.64
N GLN A 203 7.84 -14.99 -10.88
CA GLN A 203 8.88 -15.72 -11.62
C GLN A 203 9.74 -16.49 -10.64
#